data_AF-A0A932PN22-F1
#
_entry.id   AF-A0A932PN22-F1
#
_cell.length_a   1.000
_cell.length_b   1.000
_cell.length_c   1.000
_cell.angle_alpha   90.00
_cell.angle_beta   90.00
_cell.angle_gamma   90.00
#
_symmetry.space_group_name_H-M   'P 1'
#
loop_
_entity.id
_entity.type
_entity.pdbx_description
1 polymer ?
#
loop_
_entity_poly.entity_id
_entity_poly.type
_entity_poly.pdbx_seq_one_letter_code
_entity_poly.pdbx_strand_id
1 'polypeptide(L)'
;MTPPLPAPEACARTLDAVLMDPFDPGPNAEAHMRTCRACSEARVAYLAQEDTPEVLAPIGYFDRLPDRILRKLPARPAMHHRITPFTWMAAAALLLAVGGGAFWAGLANRTPYAEAARQPENIETAEPDTPFHDHEEDAAQVQTLDPDEMKALLKRLGTPQPSPR
;
A
#
# COMPACT_ATOMS: atom_id res chain seq x y z
N MET A 1 0.38 43.72 -12.11
CA MET A 1 0.10 42.54 -12.95
C MET A 1 0.86 42.73 -14.24
N THR A 2 2.02 42.11 -14.36
CA THR A 2 2.85 42.16 -15.56
C THR A 2 2.18 41.32 -16.65
N PRO A 3 1.99 41.84 -17.87
CA PRO A 3 1.42 41.05 -18.95
C PRO A 3 2.35 39.86 -19.27
N PRO A 4 1.80 38.67 -19.56
CA PRO A 4 2.61 37.53 -19.98
C PRO A 4 3.37 37.89 -21.26
N LEU A 5 4.66 37.58 -21.28
CA LEU A 5 5.49 37.75 -22.47
C LEU A 5 4.89 36.92 -23.62
N PRO A 6 4.86 37.44 -24.85
CA PRO A 6 4.34 36.70 -25.99
C PRO A 6 5.16 35.44 -26.21
N ALA A 7 4.47 34.30 -26.41
CA ALA A 7 5.13 33.05 -26.73
C ALA A 7 5.91 33.18 -28.06
N PRO A 8 7.05 32.48 -28.21
CA PRO A 8 7.74 32.39 -29.49
C PRO A 8 6.77 31.93 -30.59
N GLU A 9 6.89 32.49 -31.80
CA GLU A 9 5.95 32.18 -32.91
C GLU A 9 5.85 30.68 -33.24
N ALA A 10 6.94 29.93 -33.04
CA ALA A 10 6.94 28.48 -33.21
C ALA A 10 6.08 27.76 -32.14
N CYS A 11 6.16 28.19 -30.89
CA CYS A 11 5.33 27.66 -29.81
C CYS A 11 3.86 28.03 -30.02
N ALA A 12 3.58 29.28 -30.42
CA ALA A 12 2.22 29.75 -30.69
C ALA A 12 1.53 28.91 -31.77
N ARG A 13 2.20 28.67 -32.91
CA ARG A 13 1.66 27.80 -33.97
C ARG A 13 1.47 26.35 -33.53
N THR A 14 2.37 25.84 -32.69
CA THR A 14 2.27 24.47 -32.15
C THR A 14 1.06 24.35 -31.22
N LEU A 15 0.87 25.32 -30.33
CA LEU A 15 -0.28 25.32 -29.42
C LEU A 15 -1.61 25.49 -30.18
N ASP A 16 -1.64 26.32 -31.22
CA ASP A 16 -2.83 26.48 -32.06
C ASP A 16 -3.21 25.17 -32.76
N ALA A 17 -2.22 24.43 -33.28
CA ALA A 17 -2.44 23.10 -33.85
C ALA A 17 -2.98 22.09 -32.80
N VAL A 18 -2.43 22.10 -31.58
CA VAL A 18 -2.91 21.26 -30.47
C VAL A 18 -4.34 21.62 -30.05
N LEU A 19 -4.73 22.89 -30.11
CA LEU A 19 -6.10 23.32 -29.81
C LEU A 19 -7.09 22.91 -30.89
N MET A 20 -6.67 22.86 -32.16
CA MET A 20 -7.51 22.42 -33.27
C MET A 20 -7.74 20.90 -33.26
N ASP A 21 -6.68 20.11 -33.06
CA ASP A 21 -6.77 18.66 -32.91
C ASP A 21 -5.71 18.18 -31.89
N PRO A 22 -6.12 17.91 -30.64
CA PRO A 22 -5.20 17.46 -29.58
C PRO A 22 -4.63 16.07 -29.83
N PHE A 23 -5.32 15.23 -30.59
CA PHE A 23 -4.92 13.85 -30.84
C PHE A 23 -4.02 13.75 -32.07
N ASP A 24 -4.21 14.61 -33.07
CA ASP A 24 -3.35 14.73 -34.26
C ASP A 24 -3.04 16.20 -34.64
N PRO A 25 -2.09 16.86 -33.94
CA PRO A 25 -1.70 18.24 -34.24
C PRO A 25 -0.84 18.36 -35.52
N GLY A 26 -0.56 17.25 -36.20
CA GLY A 26 0.21 17.19 -37.43
C GLY A 26 1.75 17.19 -37.25
N PRO A 27 2.50 16.87 -38.32
CA PRO A 27 3.91 16.51 -38.24
C PRO A 27 4.83 17.66 -37.81
N ASN A 28 4.47 18.90 -38.17
CA ASN A 28 5.26 20.09 -37.80
C ASN A 28 5.16 20.41 -36.30
N ALA A 29 3.95 20.29 -35.73
CA ALA A 29 3.73 20.48 -34.31
C ALA A 29 4.38 19.36 -33.48
N GLU A 30 4.28 18.12 -33.94
CA GLU A 30 4.97 16.98 -33.32
C GLU A 30 6.49 17.14 -33.30
N ALA A 31 7.08 17.55 -34.44
CA ALA A 31 8.51 17.80 -34.52
C ALA A 31 8.95 18.89 -33.51
N HIS A 32 8.16 19.95 -33.36
CA HIS A 32 8.44 20.98 -32.37
C HIS A 32 8.32 20.46 -30.92
N MET A 33 7.25 19.72 -30.59
CA MET A 33 7.03 19.16 -29.24
C MET A 33 8.13 18.19 -28.80
N ARG A 34 8.79 17.50 -29.74
CA ARG A 34 9.97 16.66 -29.42
C ARG A 34 11.16 17.48 -28.92
N THR A 35 11.21 18.77 -29.24
CA THR A 35 12.30 19.69 -28.86
C THR A 35 11.89 20.69 -27.79
N CYS A 36 10.61 21.02 -27.69
CA CYS A 36 10.09 22.02 -26.75
C CYS A 36 9.20 21.35 -25.70
N ARG A 37 9.78 21.15 -24.51
CA ARG A 37 9.11 20.50 -23.37
C ARG A 37 7.83 21.23 -22.94
N ALA A 38 7.82 22.57 -22.98
CA ALA A 38 6.64 23.35 -22.61
C ALA A 38 5.43 23.06 -23.52
N CYS A 39 5.64 22.88 -24.84
CA CYS A 39 4.57 22.53 -25.76
C CYS A 39 4.08 21.08 -25.55
N SER A 40 4.99 20.14 -25.26
CA SER A 40 4.58 18.77 -24.94
C SER A 40 3.78 18.68 -23.62
N GLU A 41 4.19 19.43 -22.60
CA GLU A 41 3.47 19.48 -21.31
C GLU A 41 2.11 20.16 -21.48
N ALA A 42 2.02 21.22 -22.28
CA ALA A 42 0.76 21.88 -22.59
C ALA A 42 -0.24 20.92 -23.28
N ARG A 43 0.23 20.07 -24.21
CA ARG A 43 -0.62 19.04 -24.83
C ARG A 43 -1.12 18.02 -23.82
N VAL A 44 -0.25 17.51 -22.94
CA VAL A 44 -0.64 16.58 -21.88
C VAL A 44 -1.64 17.24 -20.93
N ALA A 45 -1.41 18.50 -20.53
CA ALA A 45 -2.31 19.25 -19.67
C ALA A 45 -3.67 19.50 -20.33
N TYR A 46 -3.71 19.72 -21.65
CA TYR A 46 -4.96 19.84 -22.40
C TYR A 46 -5.71 18.50 -22.42
N LEU A 47 -5.03 17.40 -22.73
CA LEU A 47 -5.65 16.07 -22.76
C LEU A 47 -6.07 15.55 -21.37
N ALA A 48 -5.38 15.99 -20.32
CA ALA A 48 -5.69 15.67 -18.94
C ALA A 48 -6.85 16.50 -18.38
N GLN A 49 -7.33 17.52 -19.11
CA GLN A 49 -8.59 18.17 -18.76
C GLN A 49 -9.70 17.16 -19.00
N GLU A 50 -10.27 16.66 -17.91
CA GLU A 50 -11.55 15.98 -17.99
C GLU A 50 -12.58 17.05 -18.36
N ASP A 51 -13.04 17.03 -19.61
CA ASP A 51 -14.31 17.65 -19.99
C ASP A 51 -15.43 16.91 -19.24
N THR A 52 -15.56 17.22 -17.95
CA THR A 52 -16.64 16.72 -17.13
C THR A 52 -17.85 17.56 -17.50
N PRO A 53 -18.86 17.02 -18.21
CA PRO A 53 -20.15 17.67 -18.19
C PRO A 53 -20.55 17.73 -16.72
N GLU A 54 -20.79 18.94 -16.20
CA GLU A 54 -21.07 19.29 -14.80
C GLU A 54 -22.25 18.51 -14.16
N VAL A 55 -22.84 17.54 -14.85
CA VAL A 55 -23.92 16.69 -14.36
C VAL A 55 -23.46 15.22 -14.36
N LEU A 56 -22.46 14.91 -13.52
CA LEU A 56 -21.98 13.54 -13.28
C LEU A 56 -23.08 12.60 -12.74
N ALA A 57 -24.12 13.13 -12.12
CA ALA A 57 -25.41 12.46 -11.96
C ALA A 57 -26.50 13.46 -11.53
N PRO A 58 -27.79 13.21 -11.85
CA PRO A 58 -28.89 13.97 -11.25
C PRO A 58 -28.84 13.91 -9.72
N ILE A 59 -29.20 15.01 -9.07
CA ILE A 59 -29.29 15.10 -7.60
C ILE A 59 -30.13 13.93 -7.07
N GLY A 60 -29.57 13.15 -6.13
CA GLY A 60 -30.23 11.98 -5.54
C GLY A 60 -30.10 10.67 -6.32
N TYR A 61 -29.32 10.63 -7.40
CA TYR A 61 -28.97 9.38 -8.09
C TYR A 61 -28.24 8.41 -7.15
N PHE A 62 -27.23 8.90 -6.44
CA PHE A 62 -26.43 8.11 -5.50
C PHE A 62 -27.21 7.73 -4.24
N ASP A 63 -28.16 8.57 -3.79
CA ASP A 63 -29.04 8.23 -2.65
C ASP A 63 -29.92 7.01 -2.94
N ARG A 64 -30.34 6.85 -4.20
CA ARG A 64 -31.19 5.72 -4.64
C ARG A 64 -30.39 4.55 -5.20
N LEU A 65 -29.06 4.69 -5.30
CA LEU A 65 -28.19 3.66 -5.87
C LEU A 65 -28.12 2.38 -5.01
N PRO A 66 -27.98 2.44 -3.66
CA PRO A 66 -27.97 1.27 -2.81
C PRO A 66 -29.24 0.42 -2.98
N ASP A 67 -30.40 1.07 -2.97
CA ASP A 67 -31.70 0.42 -3.15
C ASP A 67 -31.86 -0.26 -4.52
N ARG A 68 -31.26 0.33 -5.57
CA ARG A 68 -31.27 -0.26 -6.91
C ARG A 68 -30.32 -1.45 -7.01
N ILE A 69 -29.16 -1.38 -6.36
CA ILE A 69 -28.18 -2.47 -6.33
C ILE A 69 -28.76 -3.66 -5.54
N LEU A 70 -29.29 -3.42 -4.34
CA LEU A 70 -29.88 -4.46 -3.50
C LEU A 70 -31.03 -5.19 -4.18
N ARG A 71 -31.85 -4.49 -4.99
CA ARG A 71 -32.92 -5.10 -5.79
C ARG A 71 -32.43 -5.93 -6.97
N LYS A 72 -31.23 -5.65 -7.49
CA LYS A 72 -30.64 -6.36 -8.63
C LYS A 72 -29.75 -7.52 -8.24
N LEU A 73 -29.30 -7.58 -6.98
CA LEU A 73 -28.55 -8.71 -6.49
C LEU A 73 -29.48 -9.93 -6.42
N PRO A 74 -29.12 -11.05 -7.07
CA PRO A 74 -29.87 -12.29 -6.91
C PRO A 74 -29.86 -12.64 -5.42
N ALA A 75 -31.02 -12.99 -4.86
CA ALA A 75 -31.13 -13.44 -3.49
C ALA A 75 -30.17 -14.63 -3.30
N ARG A 76 -29.05 -14.40 -2.63
CA ARG A 76 -28.05 -15.44 -2.39
C ARG A 76 -28.76 -16.50 -1.54
N PRO A 77 -28.93 -17.74 -2.01
CA PRO A 77 -29.40 -18.80 -1.13
C PRO A 77 -28.41 -18.88 0.02
N ALA A 78 -28.90 -18.75 1.25
CA ALA A 78 -28.07 -18.87 2.44
C ALA A 78 -27.38 -20.23 2.40
N MET A 79 -26.10 -20.23 2.06
CA MET A 79 -25.29 -21.43 1.97
C MET A 79 -25.02 -21.86 3.41
N HIS A 80 -25.96 -22.63 3.96
CA HIS A 80 -25.78 -23.28 5.25
C HIS A 80 -24.73 -24.35 5.04
N HIS A 81 -23.45 -23.99 5.18
CA HIS A 81 -22.38 -24.97 5.28
C HIS A 81 -22.66 -25.79 6.54
N ARG A 82 -23.29 -26.96 6.34
CA ARG A 82 -23.29 -28.02 7.34
C ARG A 82 -21.86 -28.49 7.43
N ILE A 83 -21.12 -27.91 8.37
CA ILE A 83 -19.78 -28.37 8.74
C ILE A 83 -19.96 -29.79 9.25
N THR A 84 -19.63 -30.78 8.41
CA THR A 84 -19.78 -32.19 8.75
C THR A 84 -18.79 -32.55 9.86
N PRO A 85 -19.16 -33.41 10.82
CA PRO A 85 -18.29 -33.76 11.96
C PRO A 85 -16.93 -34.33 11.54
N PHE A 86 -16.81 -34.85 10.31
CA PHE A 86 -15.56 -35.33 9.73
C PHE A 86 -14.49 -34.24 9.53
N THR A 87 -14.86 -32.98 9.27
CA THR A 87 -13.86 -31.90 9.11
C THR A 87 -13.20 -31.56 10.45
N TRP A 88 -13.94 -31.67 11.55
CA TRP A 88 -13.40 -31.51 12.90
C TRP A 88 -12.46 -32.66 13.27
N MET A 89 -12.82 -33.89 12.90
CA MET A 89 -11.96 -35.06 13.11
C MET A 89 -10.61 -34.92 12.37
N ALA A 90 -10.64 -34.45 11.12
CA ALA A 90 -9.41 -34.23 10.34
C ALA A 90 -8.52 -33.15 10.97
N ALA A 91 -9.10 -32.05 11.44
CA ALA A 91 -8.36 -30.99 12.13
C ALA A 91 -7.73 -31.49 13.44
N ALA A 92 -8.48 -32.23 14.24
CA ALA A 92 -7.99 -32.82 15.49
C ALA A 92 -6.85 -33.82 15.26
N ALA A 93 -6.97 -34.67 14.23
CA ALA A 93 -5.92 -35.62 13.87
C ALA A 93 -4.62 -34.93 13.44
N LEU A 94 -4.70 -33.85 12.67
CA LEU A 94 -3.53 -33.06 12.28
C LEU A 94 -2.84 -32.42 13.50
N LEU A 95 -3.60 -31.85 14.43
CA LEU A 95 -3.06 -31.26 15.65
C LEU A 95 -2.36 -32.30 16.54
N LEU A 96 -2.95 -33.49 16.67
CA LEU A 96 -2.34 -34.60 17.42
C LEU A 96 -1.10 -35.15 16.73
N ALA A 97 -1.08 -35.23 15.40
CA ALA A 97 0.09 -35.68 14.65
C ALA A 97 1.27 -34.70 14.79
N VAL A 98 1.01 -33.40 14.67
CA VAL A 98 2.05 -32.35 14.81
C VAL A 98 2.53 -32.25 16.25
N GLY A 99 1.60 -32.18 17.22
CA GLY A 99 1.95 -32.10 18.65
C GLY A 99 2.64 -33.35 19.17
N GLY A 100 2.16 -34.54 18.77
CA GLY A 100 2.78 -35.82 19.09
C GLY A 100 4.17 -35.96 18.47
N GLY A 101 4.34 -35.59 17.19
CA GLY A 101 5.63 -35.62 16.51
C GLY A 101 6.68 -34.74 17.19
N ALA A 102 6.31 -33.51 17.56
CA ALA A 102 7.19 -32.59 18.28
C ALA A 102 7.55 -33.12 19.68
N PHE A 103 6.60 -33.71 20.40
CA PHE A 103 6.84 -34.30 21.73
C PHE A 103 7.82 -35.48 21.65
N TRP A 104 7.64 -36.38 20.69
CA TRP A 104 8.52 -37.54 20.50
C TRP A 104 9.91 -37.13 20.01
N ALA A 105 10.01 -36.15 19.12
CA ALA A 105 11.30 -35.59 18.69
C ALA A 105 12.05 -34.94 19.85
N GLY A 106 11.36 -34.20 20.71
CA GLY A 106 11.93 -33.62 21.93
C GLY A 106 12.39 -34.68 22.94
N LEU A 107 11.66 -35.80 23.05
CA LEU A 107 12.05 -36.91 23.91
C LEU A 107 13.30 -37.64 23.39
N ALA A 108 13.39 -37.86 22.07
CA ALA A 108 14.55 -38.48 21.44
C ALA A 108 15.81 -37.61 21.51
N ASN A 109 15.65 -36.29 21.61
CA ASN A 109 16.77 -35.34 21.68
C ASN A 109 17.15 -34.94 23.13
N ARG A 110 16.60 -35.61 24.15
CA ARG A 110 17.05 -35.44 25.53
C ARG A 110 18.36 -36.18 25.75
N THR A 111 19.48 -35.51 25.48
CA THR A 111 20.78 -35.89 26.04
C THR A 111 20.70 -35.76 27.57
N PRO A 112 21.11 -36.76 28.36
CA PRO A 112 21.17 -36.63 29.80
C PRO A 112 22.14 -35.49 30.15
N TYR A 113 21.67 -34.58 31.01
CA TYR A 113 22.37 -33.41 31.55
C TYR A 113 23.90 -33.51 31.50
N ALA A 114 24.49 -32.75 30.58
CA ALA A 114 25.86 -32.28 30.73
C ALA A 114 25.77 -30.80 31.13
N GLU A 115 26.10 -30.51 32.39
CA GLU A 115 26.32 -29.17 32.89
C GLU A 115 27.37 -28.48 32.03
N ALA A 116 26.92 -27.52 31.22
CA ALA A 116 27.79 -26.49 30.67
C ALA A 116 27.05 -25.17 30.80
N ALA A 117 27.19 -24.56 31.97
CA ALA A 117 27.04 -23.12 32.09
C ALA A 117 28.00 -22.45 31.10
N ARG A 118 27.47 -21.86 30.03
CA ARG A 118 28.21 -20.90 29.21
C ARG A 118 27.29 -19.73 28.88
N GLN A 119 27.77 -18.55 29.24
CA GLN A 119 27.11 -17.25 29.13
C GLN A 119 26.70 -16.93 27.68
N PRO A 120 25.65 -16.11 27.46
CA PRO A 120 25.28 -15.69 26.13
C PRO A 120 26.21 -14.55 25.68
N GLU A 121 27.23 -14.90 24.91
CA GLU A 121 28.02 -13.93 24.16
C GLU A 121 27.36 -13.68 22.80
N ASN A 122 26.63 -12.56 22.76
CA ASN A 122 26.43 -11.64 21.64
C ASN A 122 26.31 -12.26 20.24
N ILE A 123 25.08 -12.56 19.82
CA ILE A 123 24.76 -12.75 18.40
C ILE A 123 24.46 -11.36 17.84
N GLU A 124 25.48 -10.70 17.30
CA GLU A 124 25.30 -9.59 16.37
C GLU A 124 24.58 -10.14 15.13
N THR A 125 23.29 -9.84 15.06
CA THR A 125 22.48 -10.09 13.87
C THR A 125 22.76 -8.93 12.94
N ALA A 126 23.49 -9.20 11.84
CA ALA A 126 23.80 -8.18 10.84
C ALA A 126 22.48 -7.71 10.19
N GLU A 127 22.04 -6.50 10.55
CA GLU A 127 20.98 -5.78 9.86
C GLU A 127 21.46 -5.39 8.44
N PRO A 128 20.68 -5.68 7.38
CA PRO A 128 20.89 -5.03 6.10
C PRO A 128 20.45 -3.56 6.18
N ASP A 129 21.38 -2.64 5.94
CA ASP A 129 21.14 -1.19 5.83
C ASP A 129 20.17 -0.90 4.66
N THR A 130 18.87 -0.91 4.93
CA THR A 130 17.86 -0.35 4.03
C THR A 130 17.42 1.01 4.55
N PRO A 131 17.36 2.06 3.70
CA PRO A 131 17.10 3.45 4.11
C PRO A 131 15.64 3.72 4.51
N PHE A 132 14.82 2.68 4.63
CA PHE A 132 13.48 2.75 5.20
C PHE A 132 13.52 1.91 6.49
N HIS A 133 13.57 2.59 7.64
CA HIS A 133 13.25 1.94 8.91
C HIS A 133 11.75 1.66 8.91
N ASP A 134 11.38 0.38 8.83
CA ASP A 134 9.99 -0.04 8.95
C ASP A 134 9.58 0.08 10.42
N HIS A 135 8.84 1.14 10.75
CA HIS A 135 8.25 1.39 12.07
C HIS A 135 7.31 0.27 12.57
N GLU A 136 7.05 -0.72 11.73
CA GLU A 136 6.26 -1.91 12.02
C GLU A 136 7.03 -2.90 12.91
N GLU A 137 8.36 -2.93 12.82
CA GLU A 137 9.21 -3.79 13.67
C GLU A 137 9.32 -3.26 15.11
N ASP A 138 9.38 -1.94 15.28
CA ASP A 138 9.34 -1.29 16.60
C ASP A 138 8.04 -1.60 17.34
N ALA A 139 6.91 -1.62 16.63
CA ALA A 139 5.60 -1.93 17.21
C ALA A 139 5.44 -3.41 17.57
N ALA A 140 6.09 -4.32 16.84
CA ALA A 140 6.13 -5.74 17.18
C ALA A 140 6.96 -6.00 18.44
N GLN A 141 8.00 -5.20 18.69
CA GLN A 141 8.84 -5.30 19.88
C GLN A 141 8.13 -4.85 21.16
N VAL A 142 7.13 -3.95 21.08
CA VAL A 142 6.33 -3.49 22.23
C VAL A 142 5.57 -4.63 22.91
N GLN A 143 5.21 -5.69 22.19
CA GLN A 143 4.50 -6.84 22.77
C GLN A 143 5.40 -7.76 23.60
N THR A 144 6.72 -7.65 23.45
CA THR A 144 7.71 -8.50 24.14
C THR A 144 8.44 -7.81 25.30
N LEU A 145 8.17 -6.52 25.53
CA LEU A 145 8.87 -5.70 26.51
C LEU A 145 8.20 -5.72 27.89
N ASP A 146 9.01 -5.72 28.94
CA ASP A 146 8.54 -5.63 30.33
C ASP A 146 7.89 -4.23 30.57
N PRO A 147 6.88 -4.10 31.47
CA PRO A 147 6.07 -2.88 31.60
C PRO A 147 6.86 -1.59 31.86
N ASP A 148 8.04 -1.70 32.45
CA ASP A 148 8.91 -0.56 32.76
C ASP A 148 9.71 -0.08 31.53
N GLU A 149 10.05 -0.97 30.61
CA GLU A 149 10.73 -0.65 29.34
C GLU A 149 9.75 0.00 28.35
N MET A 150 8.51 -0.46 28.30
CA MET A 150 7.45 0.14 27.49
C MET A 150 7.16 1.59 27.91
N LYS A 151 7.18 1.89 29.22
CA LYS A 151 7.04 3.28 29.73
C LYS A 151 8.23 4.15 29.31
N ALA A 152 9.44 3.60 29.30
CA ALA A 152 10.63 4.34 28.86
C ALA A 152 10.56 4.68 27.35
N LEU A 153 10.06 3.75 26.52
CA LEU A 153 9.87 3.98 25.08
C LEU A 153 8.75 5.00 24.79
N LEU A 154 7.60 4.88 25.45
CA LEU A 154 6.51 5.86 25.32
C LEU A 154 6.96 7.27 25.73
N LYS A 155 7.82 7.39 26.75
CA LYS A 155 8.39 8.67 27.17
C LYS A 155 9.36 9.25 26.13
N ARG A 156 10.11 8.42 25.40
CA ARG A 156 10.94 8.85 24.27
C ARG A 156 10.11 9.33 23.09
N LEU A 157 9.05 8.60 22.73
CA LEU A 157 8.17 8.93 21.60
C LEU A 157 7.31 10.19 21.85
N GLY A 158 6.93 10.45 23.11
CA GLY A 158 6.19 11.66 23.50
C GLY A 158 7.03 12.95 23.52
N THR A 159 8.36 12.86 23.30
CA THR A 159 9.23 14.04 23.26
C THR A 159 9.40 14.49 21.80
N PRO A 160 8.90 15.66 21.39
CA PRO A 160 9.04 16.12 20.01
C PRO A 160 10.53 16.30 19.67
N GLN A 161 11.01 15.61 18.63
CA GLN A 161 12.37 15.85 18.13
C GLN A 161 12.50 17.29 17.63
N PRO A 162 13.57 18.02 17.99
CA PRO A 162 13.85 19.31 17.38
C PRO A 162 14.22 19.13 15.91
N SER A 163 13.45 19.74 15.02
CA SER A 163 13.72 19.77 13.58
C SER A 163 15.07 20.44 13.30
N PRO A 164 15.97 19.83 12.51
CA PRO A 164 17.22 20.47 12.13
C PRO A 164 16.95 21.65 11.18
N ARG A 165 17.62 22.78 11.44
CA ARG A 165 17.74 23.93 10.53
C ARG A 165 18.88 23.69 9.55
#